data_AF-A0A0C9UPZ0-F1
#
_entry.id   AF-A0A0C9UPZ0-F1
#
_cell.length_a   1.000
_cell.length_b   1.000
_cell.length_c   1.000
_cell.angle_alpha   90.00
_cell.angle_beta   90.00
_cell.angle_gamma   90.00
#
_symmetry.space_group_name_H-M   'P 1'
#
loop_
_entity.id
_entity.type
_entity.pdbx_description
1 polymer ?
#
loop_
_entity_poly.entity_id
_entity_poly.type
_entity_poly.pdbx_seq_one_letter_code
_entity_poly.pdbx_strand_id
1 'polypeptide(L)'
;METKGIAAGEILKYGNPGPIADLLTRKAYLAAYDRRLRHPSWTAEHLTKALLGKSALEPASDEASGDRSKSTFTEDASIPVPFRARIADYFRSGYDRGHMVPAADAKVSQEAMNETFLLSNIAPQVGDGFNRHYWAYLERWCRDLTSSFSDVYVFTIPLYLPKVDSDGKWRVKYEVIGNPPNVAVPTHFAKVVLTTRPASPSNPNIQEISAGAFVLPNA
;
A
#
# COMPACT_ATOMS: atom_id res chain seq x y z
N MET A 1 -17.59 -10.37 -46.23
CA MET A 1 -18.63 -10.84 -45.29
C MET A 1 -18.20 -10.37 -43.92
N GLU A 2 -18.65 -9.19 -43.50
CA GLU A 2 -18.29 -8.65 -42.19
C GLU A 2 -19.05 -9.42 -41.11
N THR A 3 -18.33 -10.02 -40.18
CA THR A 3 -18.89 -10.63 -38.98
C THR A 3 -19.49 -9.53 -38.11
N LYS A 4 -20.83 -9.49 -38.01
CA LYS A 4 -21.55 -8.69 -36.99
C LYS A 4 -21.15 -9.19 -35.60
N GLY A 5 -20.22 -8.48 -34.95
CA GLY A 5 -19.94 -8.68 -33.54
C GLY A 5 -21.02 -8.05 -32.67
N ILE A 6 -21.37 -8.70 -31.56
CA ILE A 6 -22.20 -8.12 -30.50
C ILE A 6 -21.35 -7.08 -29.76
N ALA A 7 -21.88 -5.88 -29.51
CA ALA A 7 -21.16 -4.83 -28.82
C ALA A 7 -20.93 -5.20 -27.34
N ALA A 8 -19.77 -4.82 -26.77
CA ALA A 8 -19.45 -5.10 -25.37
C ALA A 8 -20.51 -4.57 -24.38
N GLY A 9 -21.15 -3.45 -24.71
CA GLY A 9 -22.24 -2.88 -23.90
C GLY A 9 -23.52 -3.72 -23.90
N GLU A 10 -23.76 -4.54 -24.93
CA GLU A 10 -24.88 -5.49 -24.95
C GLU A 10 -24.55 -6.74 -24.12
N ILE A 11 -23.29 -7.19 -24.15
CA ILE A 11 -22.80 -8.33 -23.36
C ILE A 11 -22.82 -7.99 -21.86
N LEU A 12 -22.41 -6.78 -21.48
CA LEU A 12 -22.35 -6.31 -20.08
C LEU A 12 -23.51 -5.38 -19.70
N LYS A 13 -24.66 -5.50 -20.40
CA LYS A 13 -25.84 -4.64 -20.20
C LYS A 13 -26.29 -4.53 -18.74
N TYR A 14 -26.12 -5.61 -17.97
CA TYR A 14 -26.55 -5.70 -16.57
C TYR A 14 -25.39 -5.56 -15.58
N GLY A 15 -24.23 -5.13 -16.06
CA GLY A 15 -23.05 -4.86 -15.24
C GLY A 15 -21.89 -5.81 -15.50
N ASN A 16 -20.73 -5.37 -15.03
CA ASN A 16 -19.49 -6.14 -15.06
C ASN A 16 -19.31 -6.84 -13.69
N PRO A 17 -19.28 -8.18 -13.63
CA PRO A 17 -19.10 -8.91 -12.37
C PRO A 17 -17.70 -8.74 -11.76
N GLY A 18 -16.72 -8.23 -12.52
CA GLY A 18 -15.39 -7.91 -12.04
C GLY A 18 -14.26 -8.58 -12.82
N PRO A 19 -13.00 -8.44 -12.36
CA PRO A 19 -12.59 -7.92 -11.05
C PRO A 19 -12.86 -6.41 -10.90
N ILE A 20 -13.46 -6.02 -9.77
CA ILE A 20 -13.60 -4.61 -9.37
C ILE A 20 -12.47 -4.33 -8.38
N ALA A 21 -11.46 -3.59 -8.82
CA ALA A 21 -10.49 -2.99 -7.92
C ALA A 21 -11.01 -1.59 -7.58
N ASP A 22 -11.38 -1.36 -6.32
CA ASP A 22 -11.77 -0.02 -5.89
C ASP A 22 -10.50 0.84 -5.87
N LEU A 23 -10.36 1.76 -6.82
CA LEU A 23 -9.26 2.72 -6.85
C LEU A 23 -9.55 3.82 -5.82
N LEU A 24 -8.73 3.87 -4.78
CA LEU A 24 -8.81 4.84 -3.70
C LEU A 24 -7.74 5.91 -3.93
N THR A 25 -8.19 7.16 -4.03
CA THR A 25 -7.33 8.34 -4.09
C THR A 25 -7.33 9.03 -2.74
N ARG A 26 -6.17 9.05 -2.08
CA ARG A 26 -5.95 9.69 -0.77
C ARG A 26 -4.96 10.84 -0.95
N LYS A 27 -4.82 11.69 0.06
CA LYS A 27 -3.96 12.88 0.00
C LYS A 27 -2.48 12.54 -0.20
N ALA A 28 -2.00 11.45 0.40
CA ALA A 28 -0.59 11.03 0.32
C ALA A 28 -0.36 9.81 -0.59
N TYR A 29 -1.40 9.09 -1.01
CA TYR A 29 -1.22 7.83 -1.72
C TYR A 29 -2.43 7.42 -2.58
N LEU A 30 -2.17 6.46 -3.48
CA LEU A 30 -3.19 5.71 -4.19
C LEU A 30 -3.22 4.26 -3.69
N ALA A 31 -4.37 3.63 -3.74
CA ALA A 31 -4.50 2.20 -3.47
C ALA A 31 -5.53 1.54 -4.39
N ALA A 32 -5.26 0.32 -4.83
CA ALA A 32 -6.29 -0.54 -5.42
C ALA A 32 -6.73 -1.56 -4.37
N TYR A 33 -7.95 -1.45 -3.87
CA TYR A 33 -8.45 -2.33 -2.81
C TYR A 33 -9.04 -3.63 -3.39
N ASP A 34 -8.62 -4.79 -2.87
CA ASP A 34 -9.19 -6.09 -3.23
C ASP A 34 -10.33 -6.44 -2.27
N ARG A 35 -11.57 -6.33 -2.77
CA ARG A 35 -12.78 -6.69 -2.02
C ARG A 35 -12.81 -8.15 -1.53
N ARG A 36 -12.03 -9.06 -2.10
CA ARG A 36 -11.95 -10.48 -1.69
C ARG A 36 -10.92 -10.69 -0.58
N LEU A 37 -9.83 -9.92 -0.58
CA LEU A 37 -8.76 -10.08 0.41
C LEU A 37 -8.91 -9.13 1.60
N ARG A 38 -9.73 -8.07 1.43
CA ARG A 38 -10.07 -7.05 2.44
C ARG A 38 -8.86 -6.21 2.84
N HIS A 39 -7.96 -5.98 1.89
CA HIS A 39 -6.81 -5.09 1.97
C HIS A 39 -6.39 -4.68 0.53
N PRO A 40 -5.45 -3.74 0.34
CA PRO A 40 -4.95 -3.39 -0.98
C PRO A 40 -4.37 -4.58 -1.76
N SER A 41 -4.63 -4.64 -3.06
CA SER A 41 -3.79 -5.37 -4.02
C SER A 41 -2.44 -4.68 -4.21
N TRP A 42 -2.43 -3.34 -4.17
CA TRP A 42 -1.23 -2.52 -4.16
C TRP A 42 -1.55 -1.14 -3.61
N THR A 43 -0.54 -0.49 -3.05
CA THR A 43 -0.54 0.96 -2.79
C THR A 43 0.61 1.62 -3.51
N ALA A 44 0.49 2.91 -3.79
CA ALA A 44 1.51 3.72 -4.43
C ALA A 44 1.63 5.08 -3.72
N GLU A 45 2.85 5.48 -3.40
CA GLU A 45 3.16 6.76 -2.77
C GLU A 45 4.36 7.43 -3.49
N HIS A 46 4.44 8.75 -3.38
CA HIS A 46 5.52 9.57 -3.94
C HIS A 46 6.12 10.40 -2.83
N LEU A 47 7.42 10.22 -2.61
CA LEU A 47 8.18 10.88 -1.56
C LEU A 47 9.15 11.87 -2.17
N THR A 48 9.18 13.06 -1.58
CA THR A 48 10.20 14.09 -1.81
C THR A 48 10.63 14.65 -0.45
N LYS A 49 11.76 15.36 -0.38
CA LYS A 49 12.15 16.07 0.86
C LYS A 49 11.07 17.03 1.34
N ALA A 50 10.38 17.70 0.42
CA ALA A 50 9.31 18.66 0.72
C ALA A 50 8.11 17.95 1.35
N LEU A 51 7.62 16.86 0.74
CA LEU A 51 6.46 16.11 1.26
C LEU A 51 6.72 15.49 2.64
N LEU A 52 7.98 15.19 2.96
CA LEU A 52 8.41 14.71 4.28
C LEU A 52 8.63 15.84 5.31
N GLY A 53 8.44 17.11 4.93
CA GLY A 53 8.70 18.27 5.80
C GLY A 53 10.18 18.49 6.11
N LYS A 54 11.09 18.01 5.24
CA LYS A 54 12.55 18.08 5.40
C LYS A 54 13.22 19.02 4.40
N SER A 55 12.45 19.77 3.60
CA SER A 55 13.00 20.76 2.66
C SER A 55 13.36 22.05 3.39
N ALA A 56 14.57 22.55 3.17
CA ALA A 56 14.97 23.88 3.66
C ALA A 56 14.41 25.03 2.79
N LEU A 57 14.01 24.72 1.55
CA LEU A 57 13.52 25.70 0.57
C LEU A 57 12.00 25.86 0.61
N GLU A 58 11.31 24.79 0.99
CA GLU A 58 9.86 24.75 1.16
C GLU A 58 9.58 24.37 2.62
N PRO A 59 9.68 25.33 3.55
CA PRO A 59 9.34 25.07 4.94
C PRO A 59 7.90 24.56 5.02
N ALA A 60 7.66 23.63 5.95
CA ALA A 60 6.31 23.15 6.21
C ALA A 60 5.37 24.35 6.42
N SER A 61 4.19 24.31 5.79
CA SER A 61 3.15 25.32 5.99
C SER A 61 2.76 25.41 7.47
N ASP A 62 2.15 26.52 7.88
CA ASP A 62 1.60 26.68 9.24
C ASP A 62 0.48 25.66 9.56
N GLU A 63 0.01 24.89 8.56
CA GLU A 63 -0.80 23.70 8.80
C GLU A 63 0.05 22.65 9.53
N ALA A 64 -0.41 22.20 10.69
CA ALA A 64 0.31 21.24 11.50
C ALA A 64 0.67 19.99 10.69
N SER A 65 1.98 19.76 10.49
CA SER A 65 2.50 18.50 9.96
C SER A 65 1.88 17.33 10.71
N GLY A 66 1.60 16.24 9.99
CA GLY A 66 0.89 15.09 10.56
C GLY A 66 1.52 14.61 11.87
N ASP A 67 0.71 14.55 12.92
CA ASP A 67 1.04 13.99 14.23
C ASP A 67 0.35 12.62 14.40
N ARG A 68 1.19 11.58 14.47
CA ARG A 68 0.74 10.18 14.54
C ARG A 68 -0.05 9.91 15.80
N SER A 69 0.23 10.63 16.89
CA SER A 69 -0.48 10.46 18.17
C SER A 69 -1.95 10.86 18.11
N LYS A 70 -2.32 11.67 17.11
CA LYS A 70 -3.70 12.12 16.86
C LYS A 70 -4.45 11.22 15.87
N SER A 71 -3.81 10.19 15.32
CA SER A 71 -4.41 9.27 14.36
C SER A 71 -4.84 7.97 15.04
N THR A 72 -6.01 7.47 14.65
CA THR A 72 -6.55 6.20 15.15
C THR A 72 -7.02 5.35 13.98
N PHE A 73 -6.78 4.04 14.06
CA PHE A 73 -7.28 3.10 13.05
C PHE A 73 -8.80 3.16 12.95
N THR A 74 -9.31 3.33 11.73
CA THR A 74 -10.75 3.41 11.48
C THR A 74 -11.13 2.65 10.22
N GLU A 75 -12.38 2.20 10.17
CA GLU A 75 -12.91 1.51 8.99
C GLU A 75 -13.14 2.50 7.85
N ASP A 76 -12.92 2.06 6.61
CA ASP A 76 -13.10 2.91 5.44
C ASP A 76 -14.55 2.90 4.96
N ALA A 77 -15.28 3.98 5.23
CA ALA A 77 -16.68 4.13 4.86
C ALA A 77 -16.93 4.14 3.34
N SER A 78 -15.90 4.44 2.52
CA SER A 78 -16.01 4.41 1.05
C SER A 78 -16.09 2.98 0.49
N ILE A 79 -15.66 1.98 1.27
CA ILE A 79 -15.80 0.58 0.90
C ILE A 79 -17.19 0.08 1.34
N PRO A 80 -17.96 -0.60 0.44
CA PRO A 80 -19.24 -1.18 0.82
C PRO A 80 -19.10 -2.17 1.97
N VAL A 81 -20.06 -2.15 2.90
CA VAL A 81 -20.04 -2.94 4.14
C VAL A 81 -19.70 -4.43 3.95
N PRO A 82 -20.18 -5.15 2.91
CA PRO A 82 -19.83 -6.55 2.68
C PRO A 82 -18.36 -6.84 2.37
N PHE A 83 -17.59 -5.81 1.97
CA PHE A 83 -16.19 -5.91 1.54
C PHE A 83 -15.23 -5.14 2.45
N ARG A 84 -15.77 -4.45 3.47
CA ARG A 84 -15.01 -3.58 4.36
C ARG A 84 -14.35 -4.39 5.46
N ALA A 85 -13.03 -4.25 5.61
CA ALA A 85 -12.32 -4.72 6.79
C ALA A 85 -12.75 -3.95 8.04
N ARG A 86 -12.89 -4.66 9.17
CA ARG A 86 -13.31 -4.08 10.44
C ARG A 86 -12.22 -4.14 11.47
N ILE A 87 -12.27 -3.23 12.44
CA ILE A 87 -11.31 -3.23 13.56
C ILE A 87 -11.38 -4.55 14.35
N ALA A 88 -12.59 -5.12 14.45
CA ALA A 88 -12.82 -6.40 15.10
C ALA A 88 -12.09 -7.57 14.41
N ASP A 89 -11.83 -7.50 13.11
CA ASP A 89 -11.17 -8.59 12.36
C ASP A 89 -9.71 -8.77 12.79
N TYR A 90 -9.06 -7.69 13.20
CA TYR A 90 -7.68 -7.66 13.67
C TYR A 90 -7.55 -7.92 15.18
N PHE A 91 -8.63 -7.72 15.95
CA PHE A 91 -8.58 -7.82 17.41
C PHE A 91 -8.24 -9.25 17.85
N ARG A 92 -7.14 -9.40 18.61
CA ARG A 92 -6.62 -10.70 19.09
C ARG A 92 -6.35 -11.73 17.97
N SER A 93 -6.14 -11.27 16.73
CA SER A 93 -5.79 -12.13 15.59
C SER A 93 -4.36 -12.69 15.65
N GLY A 94 -3.49 -12.08 16.48
CA GLY A 94 -2.04 -12.36 16.47
C GLY A 94 -1.24 -11.49 15.49
N TYR A 95 -1.92 -10.72 14.63
CA TYR A 95 -1.29 -9.83 13.66
C TYR A 95 -1.43 -8.36 14.05
N ASP A 96 -0.42 -7.58 13.67
CA ASP A 96 -0.51 -6.13 13.67
C ASP A 96 -1.38 -5.63 12.52
N ARG A 97 -1.94 -4.43 12.71
CA ARG A 97 -2.50 -3.61 11.64
C ARG A 97 -1.34 -2.94 10.89
N GLY A 98 -0.73 -3.70 9.99
CA GLY A 98 0.42 -3.28 9.20
C GLY A 98 0.04 -2.28 8.12
N HIS A 99 0.73 -1.14 8.07
CA HIS A 99 0.48 -0.12 7.06
C HIS A 99 1.09 -0.55 5.72
N MET A 100 0.35 -0.34 4.63
CA MET A 100 0.91 -0.48 3.27
C MET A 100 1.66 0.80 2.87
N VAL A 101 1.03 1.96 3.13
CA VAL A 101 1.65 3.30 3.11
C VAL A 101 1.88 3.76 4.56
N PRO A 102 3.13 3.97 4.99
CA PRO A 102 3.44 4.29 6.38
C PRO A 102 2.96 5.69 6.78
N ALA A 103 2.43 5.83 8.00
CA ALA A 103 2.05 7.15 8.52
C ALA A 103 3.21 8.16 8.49
N ALA A 104 4.45 7.70 8.70
CA ALA A 104 5.64 8.54 8.68
C ALA A 104 5.92 9.21 7.31
N ASP A 105 5.30 8.70 6.24
CA ASP A 105 5.50 9.18 4.87
C ASP A 105 4.43 10.22 4.50
N ALA A 106 3.27 10.21 5.17
CA ALA A 106 2.16 11.15 4.98
C ALA A 106 2.25 12.38 5.89
N LYS A 107 3.32 13.17 5.77
CA LYS A 107 3.61 14.31 6.65
C LYS A 107 2.98 15.65 6.24
N VAL A 108 2.44 15.71 5.03
CA VAL A 108 1.90 16.92 4.39
C VAL A 108 0.72 17.57 5.13
N SER A 109 -0.07 16.77 5.87
CA SER A 109 -1.16 17.28 6.73
C SER A 109 -1.62 16.20 7.71
N GLN A 110 -2.33 16.60 8.77
CA GLN A 110 -2.95 15.65 9.68
C GLN A 110 -3.97 14.74 8.98
N GLU A 111 -4.71 15.26 7.99
CA GLU A 111 -5.68 14.48 7.22
C GLU A 111 -4.99 13.38 6.40
N ALA A 112 -3.92 13.72 5.67
CA ALA A 112 -3.14 12.74 4.92
C ALA A 112 -2.61 11.61 5.82
N MET A 113 -2.13 11.97 7.02
CA MET A 113 -1.72 10.99 8.01
C MET A 113 -2.88 10.13 8.50
N ASN A 114 -4.03 10.73 8.83
CA ASN A 114 -5.22 10.00 9.26
C ASN A 114 -5.69 8.99 8.20
N GLU A 115 -5.59 9.34 6.91
CA GLU A 115 -5.94 8.45 5.82
C GLU A 115 -5.04 7.20 5.75
N THR A 116 -3.79 7.25 6.24
CA THR A 116 -2.94 6.05 6.34
C THR A 116 -3.44 5.05 7.39
N PHE A 117 -4.27 5.49 8.34
CA PHE A 117 -4.88 4.66 9.38
C PHE A 117 -6.24 4.06 8.96
N LEU A 118 -6.74 4.37 7.77
CA LEU A 118 -7.90 3.69 7.21
C LEU A 118 -7.56 2.22 6.97
N LEU A 119 -8.45 1.31 7.38
CA LEU A 119 -8.23 -0.14 7.18
C LEU A 119 -8.11 -0.56 5.70
N SER A 120 -8.51 0.30 4.77
CA SER A 120 -8.24 0.12 3.35
C SER A 120 -6.78 0.28 2.95
N ASN A 121 -5.90 0.75 3.84
CA ASN A 121 -4.43 0.79 3.70
C ASN A 121 -3.73 -0.26 4.58
N ILE A 122 -4.49 -1.14 5.24
CA ILE A 122 -3.95 -2.06 6.23
C ILE A 122 -4.02 -3.50 5.73
N ALA A 123 -2.96 -4.25 5.98
CA ALA A 123 -2.93 -5.70 5.82
C ALA A 123 -2.42 -6.37 7.12
N PRO A 124 -2.81 -7.61 7.42
CA PRO A 124 -2.29 -8.34 8.57
C PRO A 124 -0.78 -8.59 8.42
N GLN A 125 0.01 -8.07 9.34
CA GLN A 125 1.47 -8.26 9.35
C GLN A 125 1.91 -8.89 10.67
N VAL A 126 2.90 -9.78 10.61
CA VAL A 126 3.57 -10.30 11.80
C VAL A 126 4.24 -9.13 12.52
N GLY A 127 3.96 -8.99 13.82
CA GLY A 127 4.36 -7.81 14.59
C GLY A 127 5.85 -7.78 14.90
N ASP A 128 6.29 -8.73 15.74
CA ASP A 128 7.70 -8.89 16.08
C ASP A 128 8.50 -9.49 14.91
N GLY A 129 9.77 -9.13 14.77
CA GLY A 129 10.61 -9.55 13.63
C GLY A 129 10.28 -8.90 12.27
N PHE A 130 9.00 -8.62 11.96
CA PHE A 130 8.59 -8.12 10.64
C PHE A 130 8.10 -6.65 10.66
N ASN A 131 6.81 -6.37 10.92
CA ASN A 131 6.21 -5.03 10.85
C ASN A 131 6.99 -3.99 11.66
N ARG A 132 7.37 -4.36 12.90
CA ARG A 132 8.05 -3.45 13.83
C ARG A 132 9.56 -3.35 13.60
N HIS A 133 10.13 -4.17 12.71
CA HIS A 133 11.57 -4.29 12.46
C HIS A 133 11.91 -4.24 10.97
N TYR A 134 12.15 -5.37 10.30
CA TYR A 134 12.66 -5.40 8.93
C TYR A 134 11.79 -4.64 7.94
N TRP A 135 10.47 -4.68 8.12
CA TRP A 135 9.56 -3.89 7.30
C TRP A 135 9.72 -2.38 7.56
N ALA A 136 9.72 -1.96 8.83
CA ALA A 136 9.97 -0.57 9.22
C ALA A 136 11.37 -0.05 8.82
N TYR A 137 12.38 -0.93 8.75
CA TYR A 137 13.73 -0.60 8.27
C TYR A 137 13.71 -0.33 6.77
N LEU A 138 13.00 -1.14 5.99
CA LEU A 138 12.83 -0.92 4.57
C LEU A 138 12.06 0.38 4.29
N GLU A 139 11.00 0.66 5.05
CA GLU A 139 10.28 1.94 4.98
C GLU A 139 11.19 3.14 5.29
N ARG A 140 12.05 3.02 6.31
CA ARG A 140 13.04 4.06 6.62
C ARG A 140 14.03 4.26 5.49
N TRP A 141 14.54 3.18 4.93
CA TRP A 141 15.44 3.24 3.79
C TRP A 141 14.79 3.97 2.59
N CYS A 142 13.52 3.67 2.27
CA CYS A 142 12.79 4.40 1.22
C CYS A 142 12.73 5.92 1.49
N ARG A 143 12.43 6.33 2.72
CA ARG A 143 12.45 7.76 3.09
C ARG A 143 13.84 8.38 2.95
N ASP A 144 14.88 7.65 3.34
CA ASP A 144 16.26 8.16 3.33
C ASP A 144 16.80 8.37 1.91
N LEU A 145 16.28 7.64 0.91
CA LEU A 145 16.59 7.86 -0.51
C LEU A 145 16.26 9.27 -0.99
N THR A 146 15.27 9.96 -0.39
CA THR A 146 14.97 11.37 -0.70
C THR A 146 16.16 12.30 -0.42
N SER A 147 17.16 11.85 0.34
CA SER A 147 18.42 12.59 0.55
C SER A 147 19.28 12.68 -0.70
N SER A 148 19.18 11.69 -1.59
CA SER A 148 20.03 11.52 -2.79
C SER A 148 19.24 11.57 -4.11
N PHE A 149 17.93 11.42 -4.05
CA PHE A 149 17.02 11.44 -5.19
C PHE A 149 15.96 12.54 -5.00
N SER A 150 15.57 13.19 -6.09
CA SER A 150 14.53 14.22 -6.08
C SER A 150 13.16 13.61 -5.82
N ASP A 151 12.89 12.48 -6.48
CA ASP A 151 11.64 11.75 -6.38
C ASP A 151 11.91 10.28 -6.04
N VAL A 152 11.09 9.76 -5.14
CA VAL A 152 11.08 8.34 -4.75
C VAL A 152 9.64 7.85 -4.80
N TYR A 153 9.32 7.01 -5.76
CA TYR A 153 8.03 6.33 -5.85
C TYR A 153 8.14 4.97 -5.20
N VAL A 154 7.20 4.64 -4.31
CA VAL A 154 7.17 3.36 -3.61
C VAL A 154 5.83 2.70 -3.86
N PHE A 155 5.86 1.45 -4.33
CA PHE A 155 4.70 0.59 -4.44
C PHE A 155 4.79 -0.50 -3.38
N THR A 156 3.76 -0.67 -2.56
CA THR A 156 3.69 -1.77 -1.59
C THR A 156 2.65 -2.79 -2.05
N ILE A 157 3.01 -4.08 -2.07
CA ILE A 157 2.19 -5.14 -2.64
C ILE A 157 2.14 -6.34 -1.67
N PRO A 158 0.97 -6.82 -1.22
CA PRO A 158 0.88 -8.09 -0.52
C PRO A 158 0.93 -9.25 -1.51
N LEU A 159 1.60 -10.34 -1.13
CA LEU A 159 1.83 -11.49 -1.99
C LEU A 159 1.39 -12.81 -1.34
N TYR A 160 0.91 -13.72 -2.18
CA TYR A 160 0.43 -15.05 -1.82
C TYR A 160 1.22 -16.09 -2.61
N LEU A 161 2.41 -16.42 -2.10
CA LEU A 161 3.38 -17.24 -2.83
C LEU A 161 3.20 -18.73 -2.54
N PRO A 162 3.35 -19.60 -3.55
CA PRO A 162 3.17 -21.03 -3.38
C PRO A 162 4.38 -21.66 -2.65
N LYS A 163 4.13 -22.72 -1.90
CA LYS A 163 5.16 -23.59 -1.31
C LYS A 163 4.91 -25.04 -1.71
N VAL A 164 5.98 -25.83 -1.81
CA VAL A 164 5.88 -27.28 -2.01
C VAL A 164 5.43 -27.92 -0.71
N ASP A 165 4.36 -28.70 -0.76
CA ASP A 165 3.81 -29.42 0.37
C ASP A 165 4.47 -30.81 0.53
N SER A 166 4.14 -31.53 1.61
CA SER A 166 4.71 -32.86 1.90
C SER A 166 4.49 -33.92 0.80
N ASP A 167 3.46 -33.76 -0.05
CA ASP A 167 3.17 -34.64 -1.19
C ASP A 167 3.86 -34.20 -2.50
N GLY A 168 4.77 -33.22 -2.43
CA GLY A 168 5.50 -32.69 -3.59
C GLY A 168 4.69 -31.72 -4.46
N LYS A 169 3.43 -31.39 -4.12
CA LYS A 169 2.60 -30.47 -4.90
C LYS A 169 2.75 -29.03 -4.42
N TRP A 170 2.71 -28.08 -5.37
CA TRP A 170 2.69 -26.65 -5.08
C TRP A 170 1.31 -26.21 -4.60
N ARG A 171 1.25 -25.52 -3.45
CA ARG A 171 0.01 -24.94 -2.92
C ARG A 171 0.26 -23.54 -2.37
N VAL A 172 -0.74 -22.67 -2.52
CA VAL A 172 -0.81 -21.40 -1.78
C VAL A 172 -1.66 -21.64 -0.54
N LYS A 173 -1.08 -21.45 0.65
CA LYS A 173 -1.77 -21.55 1.94
C LYS A 173 -1.56 -20.25 2.70
N TYR A 174 -2.65 -19.66 3.19
CA TYR A 174 -2.62 -18.46 4.01
C TYR A 174 -3.78 -18.49 5.01
N GLU A 175 -3.61 -17.81 6.13
CA GLU A 175 -4.64 -17.66 7.14
C GLU A 175 -5.67 -16.59 6.72
N VAL A 176 -6.91 -16.72 7.20
CA VAL A 176 -7.93 -15.68 7.10
C VAL A 176 -8.37 -15.36 8.52
N ILE A 177 -8.22 -14.10 8.93
CA ILE A 177 -8.57 -13.61 10.28
C ILE A 177 -9.97 -12.98 10.29
N GLY A 178 -10.49 -12.75 11.50
CA GLY A 178 -11.83 -12.23 11.76
C GLY A 178 -12.80 -13.30 12.24
N ASN A 179 -13.97 -12.87 12.70
CA ASN A 179 -15.03 -13.77 13.16
C ASN A 179 -16.41 -13.26 12.69
N PRO A 180 -16.98 -13.85 11.61
CA PRO A 180 -16.41 -14.94 10.81
C PRO A 180 -15.16 -14.51 10.02
N PRO A 181 -14.25 -15.45 9.64
CA PRO A 181 -13.04 -15.14 8.89
C PRO A 181 -13.32 -14.42 7.56
N ASN A 182 -12.66 -13.29 7.33
CA ASN A 182 -12.88 -12.45 6.15
C ASN A 182 -11.64 -11.68 5.63
N VAL A 183 -10.60 -11.43 6.44
CA VAL A 183 -9.39 -10.72 6.00
C VAL A 183 -8.26 -11.70 5.77
N ALA A 184 -7.70 -11.71 4.56
CA ALA A 184 -6.61 -12.61 4.22
C ALA A 184 -5.27 -12.10 4.79
N VAL A 185 -4.44 -13.02 5.29
CA VAL A 185 -3.08 -12.74 5.78
C VAL A 185 -2.09 -12.98 4.64
N PRO A 186 -1.41 -11.95 4.11
CA PRO A 186 -0.41 -12.15 3.06
C PRO A 186 0.75 -13.03 3.53
N THR A 187 1.26 -13.88 2.64
CA THR A 187 2.43 -14.72 2.94
C THR A 187 3.74 -13.93 2.92
N HIS A 188 3.78 -12.89 2.09
CA HIS A 188 4.92 -12.02 1.85
C HIS A 188 4.41 -10.62 1.53
N PHE A 189 5.29 -9.63 1.63
CA PHE A 189 5.07 -8.30 1.10
C PHE A 189 6.21 -7.92 0.17
N ALA A 190 5.89 -7.12 -0.84
CA ALA A 190 6.86 -6.53 -1.74
C ALA A 190 6.88 -5.01 -1.61
N LYS A 191 8.07 -4.42 -1.81
CA LYS A 191 8.18 -3.02 -2.20
C LYS A 191 8.89 -2.92 -3.54
N VAL A 192 8.30 -2.18 -4.48
CA VAL A 192 8.97 -1.73 -5.71
C VAL A 192 9.27 -0.25 -5.55
N VAL A 193 10.52 0.13 -5.71
CA VAL A 193 10.99 1.50 -5.52
C VAL A 193 11.56 1.99 -6.83
N LEU A 194 11.08 3.14 -7.30
CA LEU A 194 11.58 3.85 -8.47
C LEU A 194 12.05 5.22 -8.02
N THR A 195 13.27 5.61 -8.39
CA THR A 195 13.82 6.92 -8.01
C THR A 195 14.24 7.70 -9.23
N THR A 196 14.15 9.04 -9.15
CA THR A 196 14.63 9.94 -10.18
C THR A 196 15.48 11.06 -9.59
N ARG A 197 16.51 11.47 -10.33
CA ARG A 197 17.30 12.67 -10.05
C ARG A 197 17.87 13.26 -11.35
N PRO A 198 18.19 14.56 -11.38
CA PRO A 198 19.00 15.14 -12.45
C PRO A 198 20.29 14.34 -12.71
N ALA A 199 20.59 14.01 -13.96
CA ALA A 199 21.81 13.29 -14.34
C ALA A 199 23.08 14.12 -14.08
N SER A 200 22.98 15.45 -14.12
CA SER A 200 24.04 16.39 -13.75
C SER A 200 23.42 17.76 -13.42
N PRO A 201 24.04 18.56 -12.52
CA PRO A 201 23.65 19.97 -12.32
C PRO A 201 23.62 20.79 -13.63
N SER A 202 24.45 20.42 -14.61
CA SER A 202 24.53 21.09 -15.91
C SER A 202 23.43 20.69 -16.90
N ASN A 203 22.76 19.55 -16.67
CA ASN A 203 21.71 19.01 -17.56
C ASN A 203 20.49 18.53 -16.75
N PRO A 204 19.77 19.44 -16.05
CA PRO A 204 18.73 19.07 -15.10
C PRO A 204 17.50 18.40 -15.73
N ASN A 205 17.31 18.56 -17.04
CA ASN A 205 16.18 18.00 -17.77
C ASN A 205 16.37 16.51 -18.12
N ILE A 206 17.58 15.98 -18.01
CA ILE A 206 17.86 14.56 -18.21
C ILE A 206 17.79 13.89 -16.83
N GLN A 207 16.84 12.99 -16.65
CA GLN A 207 16.65 12.26 -15.40
C GLN A 207 17.43 10.93 -15.44
N GLU A 208 18.23 10.69 -14.41
CA GLU A 208 18.73 9.37 -14.07
C GLU A 208 17.64 8.64 -13.29
N ILE A 209 17.30 7.44 -13.73
CA ILE A 209 16.26 6.60 -13.13
C ILE A 209 16.91 5.35 -12.54
N SER A 210 16.55 4.99 -11.32
CA SER A 210 16.95 3.73 -10.69
C SER A 210 15.71 2.99 -10.18
N ALA A 211 15.74 1.66 -10.20
CA ALA A 211 14.65 0.84 -9.70
C ALA A 211 15.16 -0.35 -8.89
N GLY A 212 14.41 -0.75 -7.87
CA GLY A 212 14.66 -1.95 -7.07
C GLY A 212 13.35 -2.59 -6.62
N ALA A 213 13.33 -3.91 -6.52
CA ALA A 213 12.18 -4.66 -6.03
C ALA A 213 12.62 -5.63 -4.94
N PHE A 214 11.89 -5.64 -3.83
CA PHE A 214 12.20 -6.43 -2.63
C PHE A 214 10.97 -7.25 -2.26
N VAL A 215 11.17 -8.52 -1.90
CA VAL A 215 10.12 -9.40 -1.39
C VAL A 215 10.57 -9.94 -0.04
N LEU A 216 9.79 -9.70 1.00
CA LEU A 216 10.06 -10.15 2.36
C LEU A 216 8.96 -11.09 2.84
N PRO A 217 9.28 -12.20 3.52
CA PRO A 217 8.28 -13.05 4.15
C PRO A 217 7.58 -12.32 5.30
N ASN A 218 6.28 -12.54 5.42
CA ASN A 218 5.48 -12.07 6.56
C ASN A 218 5.63 -13.09 7.71
N ALA A 219 6.77 -13.08 8.39
CA ALA A 219 7.18 -14.09 9.38
C ALA A 219 8.10 -13.50 10.45
#